data_AF-G6YIS9-F1
#
_entry.id   AF-G6YIS9-F1
#
_cell.length_a   1.000
_cell.length_b   1.000
_cell.length_c   1.000
_cell.angle_alpha   90.00
_cell.angle_beta   90.00
_cell.angle_gamma   90.00
#
_symmetry.space_group_name_H-M   'P 1'
#
loop_
_entity.id
_entity.type
_entity.pdbx_description
1 polymer ?
#
loop_
_entity_poly.entity_id
_entity_poly.type
_entity_poly.pdbx_seq_one_letter_code
_entity_poly.pdbx_strand_id
1 'polypeptide(L)' 'MEAAELRAISDTLIRIVTPQMTPKQLIKAARKVHPHASKKNIVRAAFFLIISHADQDVGKSKKLWWQRR' A
#
# COMPACT_ATOMS: atom_id res chain seq x y z
N MET A 1 10.83 5.58 -13.20
CA MET A 1 9.43 5.26 -12.85
C MET A 1 8.91 6.47 -12.14
N GLU A 2 7.92 7.11 -12.76
CA GLU A 2 7.39 8.37 -12.30
C GLU A 2 6.52 8.18 -11.06
N ALA A 3 6.41 9.21 -10.23
CA ALA A 3 5.56 9.17 -9.03
C ALA A 3 4.09 8.86 -9.38
N ALA A 4 3.64 9.28 -10.57
CA ALA A 4 2.32 8.98 -11.10
C ALA A 4 2.11 7.48 -11.37
N GLU A 5 3.12 6.79 -11.92
CA GLU A 5 3.06 5.33 -12.17
C GLU A 5 3.04 4.55 -10.86
N LEU A 6 3.83 4.97 -9.87
CA LEU A 6 3.81 4.37 -8.53
C LEU A 6 2.43 4.49 -7.89
N ARG A 7 1.81 5.67 -7.99
CA ARG A 7 0.46 5.90 -7.45
C ARG A 7 -0.60 5.05 -8.13
N ALA A 8 -0.56 4.92 -9.46
CA ALA A 8 -1.48 4.06 -10.20
C ALA A 8 -1.36 2.57 -9.80
N ILE A 9 -0.13 2.09 -9.57
CA ILE A 9 0.10 0.73 -9.06
C ILE A 9 -0.40 0.61 -7.62
N SER A 10 -0.15 1.60 -6.76
CA SER A 10 -0.63 1.62 -5.37
C SER A 10 -2.17 1.59 -5.27
N ASP A 11 -2.87 2.40 -6.08
CA ASP A 11 -4.34 2.41 -6.13
C ASP A 11 -4.89 1.05 -6.61
N THR A 12 -4.20 0.42 -7.55
CA THR A 12 -4.52 -0.94 -7.98
C THR A 12 -4.30 -1.94 -6.85
N LEU A 13 -3.20 -1.81 -6.09
CA LEU A 13 -2.87 -2.69 -4.97
C LEU A 13 -3.96 -2.64 -3.87
N ILE A 14 -4.50 -1.46 -3.53
CA ILE A 14 -5.63 -1.32 -2.59
C ILE A 14 -6.83 -2.17 -3.03
N ARG A 15 -7.15 -2.17 -4.33
CA ARG A 15 -8.36 -2.81 -4.86
C ARG A 15 -8.23 -4.34 -4.94
N ILE A 16 -7.01 -4.85 -5.06
CA ILE A 16 -6.76 -6.30 -5.21
C ILE A 16 -6.33 -6.97 -3.91
N VAL A 17 -5.75 -6.23 -2.97
CA VAL A 17 -5.23 -6.80 -1.73
C VAL A 17 -6.40 -7.29 -0.86
N THR A 18 -6.33 -8.55 -0.47
CA THR A 18 -7.26 -9.17 0.48
C THR A 18 -6.45 -9.75 1.65
N PRO A 19 -7.00 -9.81 2.87
CA PRO A 19 -6.25 -10.27 4.04
C PRO A 19 -5.70 -11.70 3.90
N GLN A 20 -6.29 -12.52 3.04
CA GLN A 20 -5.90 -13.92 2.80
C GLN A 20 -4.85 -14.06 1.67
N MET A 21 -4.46 -12.98 0.99
CA MET A 21 -3.48 -13.04 -0.09
C MET A 21 -2.05 -13.17 0.41
N THR A 22 -1.31 -14.10 -0.16
CA THR A 22 0.14 -14.18 0.02
C THR A 22 0.87 -13.10 -0.80
N PRO A 23 2.08 -12.67 -0.39
CA PRO A 23 2.87 -11.71 -1.16
C PRO A 23 3.14 -12.14 -2.62
N LYS A 24 3.28 -13.45 -2.87
CA LYS A 24 3.45 -14.00 -4.22
C LYS A 24 2.18 -13.84 -5.07
N GLN A 25 1.02 -14.10 -4.49
CA GLN A 25 -0.27 -13.91 -5.17
C GLN A 25 -0.52 -12.43 -5.45
N LEU A 26 -0.20 -11.55 -4.52
CA LEU A 26 -0.31 -10.10 -4.70
C LEU A 26 0.55 -9.61 -5.87
N ILE A 27 1.81 -10.04 -5.96
CA ILE A 27 2.70 -9.69 -7.08
C ILE A 27 2.15 -10.24 -8.39
N LYS A 28 1.64 -11.48 -8.41
CA LYS A 28 1.05 -12.07 -9.62
C LYS A 28 -0.21 -11.31 -10.06
N ALA A 29 -1.07 -10.91 -9.12
CA ALA A 29 -2.26 -10.13 -9.38
C ALA A 29 -1.92 -8.72 -9.89
N ALA A 30 -0.97 -8.03 -9.26
CA ALA A 30 -0.49 -6.74 -9.69
C ALA A 30 0.12 -6.78 -11.10
N ARG A 31 0.90 -7.83 -11.43
CA ARG A 31 1.45 -8.03 -12.78
C ARG A 31 0.41 -8.32 -13.86
N LYS A 32 -0.77 -8.85 -13.50
CA LYS A 32 -1.86 -9.03 -14.47
C LYS A 32 -2.44 -7.69 -14.92
N VAL A 33 -2.50 -6.71 -14.03
CA VAL A 33 -3.00 -5.36 -14.31
C VAL A 33 -1.89 -4.49 -14.91
N HIS A 34 -0.67 -4.63 -14.41
CA HIS A 34 0.51 -3.87 -14.82
C HIS A 34 1.62 -4.80 -15.32
N PRO A 35 1.54 -5.31 -16.56
CA PRO A 35 2.49 -6.28 -17.10
C PRO A 35 3.93 -5.72 -17.21
N HIS A 36 4.07 -4.41 -17.37
CA HIS A 36 5.36 -3.70 -17.44
C HIS A 36 5.99 -3.45 -16.05
N ALA A 37 5.25 -3.66 -14.96
CA ALA A 37 5.76 -3.40 -13.61
C ALA A 37 6.73 -4.51 -13.16
N SER A 38 7.97 -4.12 -12.85
CA SER A 38 8.93 -5.04 -12.24
C SER A 38 8.50 -5.41 -10.80
N LYS A 39 9.00 -6.54 -10.29
CA LYS A 39 8.78 -6.94 -8.89
C LYS A 39 9.19 -5.83 -7.89
N LYS A 40 10.30 -5.12 -8.18
CA LYS A 40 10.79 -4.02 -7.36
C LYS A 40 9.80 -2.85 -7.35
N ASN A 41 9.15 -2.59 -8.48
CA ASN A 41 8.18 -1.51 -8.62
C ASN A 41 6.91 -1.79 -7.82
N ILE A 42 6.42 -3.02 -7.86
CA ILE A 42 5.24 -3.46 -7.09
C ILE A 42 5.51 -3.38 -5.59
N VAL A 43 6.68 -3.84 -5.14
CA VAL A 43 7.07 -3.74 -3.74
C VAL A 43 7.18 -2.27 -3.31
N ARG A 44 7.83 -1.42 -4.11
CA ARG A 44 7.89 0.03 -3.85
C ARG A 44 6.51 0.68 -3.77
N ALA A 45 5.60 0.32 -4.66
CA ALA A 45 4.21 0.81 -4.64
C ALA A 45 3.44 0.33 -3.40
N ALA A 46 3.67 -0.89 -2.92
CA ALA A 46 3.08 -1.39 -1.69
C ALA A 46 3.62 -0.64 -0.45
N PHE A 47 4.91 -0.36 -0.40
CA PHE A 47 5.49 0.48 0.67
C PHE A 47 5.01 1.93 0.61
N PHE A 48 4.98 2.51 -0.59
CA PHE A 48 4.44 3.85 -0.82
C PHE A 48 2.99 3.96 -0.34
N LEU A 49 2.19 2.93 -0.61
CA LEU A 49 0.81 2.84 -0.14
C LEU A 49 0.74 2.84 1.40
N ILE A 50 1.51 1.98 2.07
CA ILE A 50 1.53 1.89 3.53
C ILE A 50 1.91 3.24 4.15
N ILE A 51 2.95 3.89 3.64
CA ILE A 51 3.43 5.19 4.16
C ILE A 51 2.38 6.28 3.93
N SER A 52 1.78 6.32 2.73
CA SER A 52 0.76 7.33 2.39
C SER A 52 -0.52 7.20 3.20
N HIS A 53 -0.87 5.98 3.62
CA HIS A 53 -2.02 5.74 4.50
C HIS A 53 -1.68 5.73 5.99
N ALA A 54 -0.41 5.61 6.37
CA ALA A 54 0.02 5.60 7.78
C ALA A 54 -0.33 6.91 8.50
N ASP A 55 -0.34 8.03 7.77
CA ASP A 55 -0.69 9.35 8.33
C ASP A 55 -2.20 9.50 8.62
N GLN A 56 -3.03 8.63 8.05
CA GLN A 56 -4.48 8.64 8.27
C GLN A 56 -4.92 8.02 9.61
N ASP A 57 -4.03 7.34 10.35
CA ASP A 57 -4.32 6.75 11.67
C ASP A 57 -3.64 7.51 12.85
N VAL A 58 -3.18 8.75 12.62
CA VAL A 58 -2.64 9.63 13.67
C VAL A 58 -3.73 10.09 14.66
N GLY A 59 -5.01 9.93 14.31
CA GLY A 59 -6.16 10.27 15.16
C GLY A 59 -6.37 9.33 16.36
N LYS A 60 -5.90 8.08 16.32
CA LYS A 60 -6.05 7.14 17.46
C LYS A 60 -4.95 7.30 18.51
N SER A 61 -3.77 7.78 18.13
CA SER A 61 -2.63 7.91 19.05
C SER A 61 -2.74 9.07 20.05
N LYS A 62 -3.61 10.06 19.81
CA LYS A 62 -3.82 11.17 20.76
C LYS A 62 -4.89 10.90 21.82
N LYS A 63 -5.74 9.88 21.67
CA LYS A 63 -6.83 9.60 22.64
C LYS A 63 -6.42 8.74 23.83
N LEU A 64 -5.14 8.40 23.96
CA LEU A 64 -4.60 7.60 25.07
C LEU A 64 -3.71 8.39 26.03
N TRP A 65 -3.40 9.66 25.76
CA TRP A 65 -2.45 10.45 26.56
C TRP A 65 -3.07 11.57 27.41
N TRP A 66 -4.41 11.75 27.41
CA TRP A 66 -5.07 12.83 28.16
C TRP A 66 -6.19 12.39 29.11
N GLN A 67 -6.23 11.12 29.53
CA GLN A 67 -7.25 10.65 30.49
C GLN A 67 -6.66 10.16 31.82
N ARG A 68 -5.43 10.58 32.14
CA ARG A 68 -4.78 10.23 33.41
C ARG A 68 -3.77 11.27 33.90
N ARG A 69 -4.21 12.51 34.05
CA ARG A 69 -3.86 13.37 35.20
C ARG A 69 -4.62 14.67 35.16
#